data_AF-A0A7X7UWE9-F1
#
_entry.id   AF-A0A7X7UWE9-F1
#
_cell.length_a   1.000
_cell.length_b   1.000
_cell.length_c   1.000
_cell.angle_alpha   90.00
_cell.angle_beta   90.00
_cell.angle_gamma   90.00
#
_symmetry.space_group_name_H-M   'P 1'
#
loop_
_entity.id
_entity.type
_entity.pdbx_description
1 polymer ?
#
loop_
_entity_poly.entity_id
_entity_poly.type
_entity_poly.pdbx_seq_one_letter_code
_entity_poly.pdbx_strand_id
1 'polypeptide(L)' 'MEQTMDVRNKTLMVTKYCIKNEFTMCPFDEKHNQSKLPEPLYLVDRKNKYKLEFHCAECEMHIINT' A
#
# COMPACT_ATOMS: atom_id res chain seq x y z
N MET A 1 -27.93 -14.40 -7.01
CA MET A 1 -27.78 -13.34 -5.99
C MET A 1 -26.31 -12.97 -5.97
N GLU A 2 -25.94 -11.92 -6.67
CA GLU A 2 -24.58 -11.36 -6.60
C GLU A 2 -24.47 -10.66 -5.24
N GLN A 3 -23.83 -11.32 -4.28
CA GLN A 3 -23.58 -10.72 -2.97
C GLN A 3 -22.53 -9.64 -3.15
N THR A 4 -22.94 -8.38 -3.20
CA THR A 4 -22.04 -7.24 -3.09
C THR A 4 -21.50 -7.23 -1.67
N MET A 5 -20.41 -7.95 -1.41
CA MET A 5 -19.72 -7.91 -0.13
C MET A 5 -19.30 -6.47 0.14
N ASP A 6 -19.74 -5.91 1.27
CA ASP A 6 -19.30 -4.61 1.76
C ASP A 6 -17.80 -4.68 2.08
N VAL A 7 -16.99 -4.17 1.16
CA VAL A 7 -15.53 -4.14 1.28
C VAL A 7 -14.98 -2.88 1.93
N ARG A 8 -15.85 -2.00 2.45
CA ARG A 8 -15.46 -0.76 3.12
C ARG A 8 -14.60 -1.03 4.35
N ASN A 9 -13.49 -0.30 4.50
CA ASN A 9 -12.48 -0.45 5.56
C ASN A 9 -11.83 -1.85 5.67
N LYS A 10 -11.91 -2.68 4.62
CA LYS A 10 -11.23 -3.97 4.58
C LYS A 10 -10.00 -3.92 3.70
N THR A 11 -8.99 -4.70 4.08
CA THR A 11 -7.85 -5.00 3.20
C THR A 11 -8.36 -5.80 2.02
N LEU A 12 -8.29 -5.21 0.84
CA LEU A 12 -8.64 -5.85 -0.42
C LEU A 12 -7.53 -6.76 -0.91
N MET A 13 -6.29 -6.31 -0.73
CA MET A 13 -5.13 -6.96 -1.30
C MET A 13 -3.90 -6.73 -0.43
N VAL A 14 -3.12 -7.79 -0.27
CA VAL A 14 -1.78 -7.75 0.33
C VAL A 14 -0.80 -8.14 -0.77
N THR A 15 0.22 -7.32 -0.99
CA THR A 15 1.27 -7.62 -1.96
C THR A 15 2.64 -7.48 -1.32
N LYS A 16 3.53 -8.42 -1.64
CA LYS A 16 4.94 -8.38 -1.25
C LYS A 16 5.78 -7.46 -2.16
N TYR A 17 5.19 -6.98 -3.26
CA TYR A 17 5.79 -5.96 -4.10
C TYR A 17 5.60 -4.59 -3.45
N CYS A 18 6.58 -4.19 -2.65
CA CYS A 18 6.56 -2.89 -1.98
C CYS A 18 7.00 -1.80 -2.97
N ILE A 19 6.14 -0.82 -3.21
CA ILE A 19 6.47 0.34 -4.07
C ILE A 19 7.70 1.07 -3.53
N LYS A 20 7.89 1.12 -2.20
CA LYS A 20 9.11 1.68 -1.60
C LYS A 20 10.38 0.92 -2.01
N ASN A 21 10.30 -0.40 -2.22
CA ASN A 21 11.42 -1.18 -2.73
C ASN A 21 11.71 -0.85 -4.19
N GLU A 22 10.67 -0.81 -5.03
CA GLU A 22 10.80 -0.47 -6.46
C GLU A 22 11.36 0.94 -6.68
N PHE A 23 10.95 1.89 -5.85
CA PHE A 23 11.44 3.26 -5.88
C PHE A 23 12.77 3.45 -5.14
N THR A 24 13.39 2.38 -4.63
CA THR A 24 14.69 2.47 -3.96
C THR A 24 14.62 3.43 -2.76
N MET A 25 13.57 3.28 -1.95
CA MET A 25 13.23 4.12 -0.78
C MET A 25 12.82 3.25 0.42
N CYS A 26 13.27 1.99 0.47
CA CYS A 26 12.98 1.08 1.57
C CYS A 26 13.78 1.52 2.82
N PRO A 27 13.12 1.72 3.98
CA PRO A 27 13.82 2.16 5.20
C PRO A 27 14.78 1.12 5.78
N PHE A 28 14.65 -0.15 5.38
CA PHE A 28 15.57 -1.23 5.77
C PHE A 28 16.86 -1.24 4.96
N ASP A 29 16.88 -0.55 3.81
CA ASP A 29 18.04 -0.51 2.94
C ASP A 29 18.80 0.80 3.23
N GLU A 30 19.83 0.71 4.08
CA GLU A 30 20.57 1.88 4.59
C GLU A 30 21.17 2.76 3.49
N LYS A 31 21.40 2.19 2.30
CA LYS A 31 21.89 2.89 1.10
C LYS A 31 20.84 3.81 0.45
N HIS A 32 19.57 3.59 0.74
CA HIS A 32 18.43 4.12 0.01
C HIS A 32 17.53 5.02 0.88
N ASN A 33 18.02 5.43 2.05
CA ASN A 33 17.31 6.23 3.04
C ASN A 33 17.25 7.74 2.69
N GLN A 34 17.33 8.10 1.40
CA GLN A 34 17.44 9.49 0.96
C GLN A 34 16.10 10.15 0.63
N SER A 35 14.98 9.41 0.61
CA SER A 35 13.66 10.00 0.36
C SER A 35 12.56 9.22 1.06
N LYS A 36 11.96 9.85 2.08
CA LYS A 36 10.72 9.35 2.68
C LYS A 36 9.58 9.64 1.71
N LEU A 37 8.90 8.60 1.23
CA LEU A 37 7.66 8.80 0.48
C LEU A 37 6.66 9.59 1.34
N PRO A 38 5.86 10.49 0.75
CA PRO A 38 4.79 11.15 1.49
C PRO A 38 3.73 10.11 1.87
N GLU A 39 3.68 9.77 3.16
CA GLU A 39 2.67 8.89 3.74
C GLU A 39 1.56 9.74 4.40
N PRO A 40 0.28 9.32 4.30
CA PRO A 40 -0.22 8.09 3.69
C PRO A 40 -0.37 8.18 2.17
N LEU A 41 -0.04 7.09 1.48
CA LEU A 41 -0.28 6.95 0.04
C LEU A 41 -1.68 6.40 -0.24
N TYR A 42 -2.19 6.73 -1.42
CA TYR A 42 -3.46 6.22 -1.90
C TYR A 42 -3.36 5.77 -3.35
N LEU A 43 -3.89 4.60 -3.64
CA LEU A 43 -4.11 4.10 -4.99
C LEU A 43 -5.45 4.64 -5.46
N VAL A 44 -5.44 5.49 -6.48
CA VAL A 44 -6.64 6.11 -7.04
C VAL A 44 -6.94 5.44 -8.38
N ASP A 45 -8.07 4.74 -8.46
CA ASP A 45 -8.57 4.14 -9.69
C ASP A 45 -9.89 4.80 -10.07
N ARG A 46 -9.93 5.65 -11.10
CA ARG A 46 -11.11 6.34 -11.68
C ARG A 46 -12.15 6.91 -10.69
N LYS A 47 -12.90 6.07 -9.98
CA LYS A 47 -13.91 6.40 -8.94
C LYS A 47 -13.58 5.92 -7.53
N ASN A 48 -12.58 5.05 -7.36
CA ASN A 48 -12.21 4.43 -6.11
C ASN A 48 -10.88 5.00 -5.60
N LYS A 49 -10.77 5.11 -4.28
CA LYS A 49 -9.55 5.47 -3.58
C LYS A 49 -9.25 4.39 -2.56
N TYR A 50 -8.07 3.83 -2.62
CA TYR A 50 -7.60 2.81 -1.70
C TYR A 50 -6.42 3.35 -0.91
N LYS A 51 -6.45 3.25 0.41
CA LYS A 51 -5.31 3.59 1.25
C LYS A 51 -4.25 2.51 1.13
N LEU A 52 -3.00 2.91 0.96
CA LEU A 52 -1.86 2.02 1.00
C LEU A 52 -1.21 2.08 2.39
N GLU A 53 -1.09 0.93 3.05
CA GLU A 53 -0.31 0.79 4.28
C GLU A 53 0.90 -0.11 4.03
N PHE A 54 2.08 0.41 4.39
CA PHE A 54 3.34 -0.28 4.18
C PHE A 54 3.84 -0.89 5.48
N HIS A 55 3.77 -2.21 5.55
CA HIS A 55 4.36 -3.00 6.62
C HIS A 55 5.80 -3.34 6.22
N CYS A 56 6.68 -2.34 6.28
CA CYS A 56 8.08 -2.51 5.90
C CYS A 56 8.79 -3.62 6.69
N ALA A 57 8.35 -3.91 7.93
CA ALA A 57 8.88 -5.00 8.75
C ALA A 57 8.63 -6.39 8.15
N GLU A 58 7.50 -6.58 7.48
CA GLU A 58 7.10 -7.85 6.84
C GLU A 58 7.29 -7.80 5.31
N CYS A 59 7.77 -6.66 4.78
CA CYS A 59 7.83 -6.35 3.35
C CYS A 59 6.47 -6.49 2.64
N GLU A 60 5.40 -6.08 3.31
CA GLU A 60 4.03 -6.20 2.79
C GLU A 60 3.40 -4.82 2.57
N MET A 61 2.65 -4.68 1.49
CA MET A 61 1.83 -3.52 1.18
C MET A 61 0.35 -3.93 1.21
N HIS A 62 -0.39 -3.33 2.12
CA HIS A 62 -1.82 -3.52 2.29
C HIS A 62 -2.60 -2.44 1.55
N ILE A 63 -3.58 -2.87 0.77
CA ILE A 63 -4.49 -2.01 0.02
C ILE A 63 -5.84 -2.05 0.72
N ILE A 64 -6.24 -0.94 1.35
CA ILE A 64 -7.46 -0.82 2.15
C ILE A 64 -8.47 0.03 1.40
N ASN A 65 -9.69 -0.46 1.23
CA ASN A 65 -10.80 0.32 0.67
C ASN A 65 -11.30 1.33 1.70
N THR A 66 -11.36 2.61 1.34
CA THR A 66 -11.93 3.69 2.17
C THR A 66 -13.26 4.15 1.62
#